data_AF-A0A090WC86-F1
#
_entry.id   AF-A0A090WC86-F1
#
_cell.length_a   1.000
_cell.length_b   1.000
_cell.length_c   1.000
_cell.angle_alpha   90.00
_cell.angle_beta   90.00
_cell.angle_gamma   90.00
#
_symmetry.space_group_name_H-M   'P 1'
#
loop_
_entity.id
_entity.type
_entity.pdbx_description
1 polymer ?
#
loop_
_entity_poly.entity_id
_entity_poly.type
_entity_poly.pdbx_seq_one_letter_code
_entity_poly.pdbx_strand_id
1 'polypeptide(L)'
;MNSVEDIDKYVSYVNNRKDTIQKSKEFETPNSDRKTFGITKISELHNQHSDIVRVIVNIDLKELSATYKFYYEYDNLVYSEIVESSPDKNTSEKIKKIDDVYYFKDGESIKSISNIEKSTDENRALILSKFYFIENF
;
A
#
# COMPACT_ATOMS: atom_id res chain seq x y z
N MET A 1 -18.02 -13.01 -9.01
CA MET A 1 -17.45 -12.19 -10.11
C MET A 1 -17.20 -10.84 -9.49
N ASN A 2 -15.98 -10.56 -9.02
CA ASN A 2 -15.74 -9.37 -8.22
C ASN A 2 -15.67 -8.15 -9.16
N SER A 3 -16.77 -7.43 -9.26
CA SER A 3 -16.80 -6.11 -9.91
C SER A 3 -16.06 -5.09 -9.05
N VAL A 4 -15.78 -3.90 -9.61
CA VAL A 4 -15.24 -2.76 -8.83
C VAL A 4 -16.13 -2.46 -7.61
N GLU A 5 -17.45 -2.54 -7.77
CA GLU A 5 -18.40 -2.32 -6.68
C GLU A 5 -18.30 -3.39 -5.58
N ASP A 6 -18.04 -4.63 -5.95
CA ASP A 6 -17.85 -5.72 -4.97
C ASP A 6 -16.54 -5.55 -4.21
N ILE A 7 -15.47 -5.10 -4.89
CA ILE A 7 -14.20 -4.77 -4.26
C ILE A 7 -14.36 -3.59 -3.30
N ASP A 8 -15.08 -2.53 -3.68
CA ASP A 8 -15.34 -1.38 -2.81
C ASP A 8 -16.13 -1.81 -1.54
N LYS A 9 -17.14 -2.68 -1.71
CA LYS A 9 -17.86 -3.29 -0.57
C LYS A 9 -16.93 -4.11 0.32
N TYR A 10 -16.05 -4.91 -0.28
CA TYR A 10 -15.06 -5.71 0.45
C TYR A 10 -14.10 -4.82 1.27
N VAL A 11 -13.51 -3.79 0.66
CA VAL A 11 -12.63 -2.82 1.32
C VAL A 11 -13.35 -2.15 2.49
N SER A 12 -14.59 -1.70 2.27
CA SER A 12 -15.42 -1.11 3.32
C SER A 12 -15.71 -2.10 4.45
N TYR A 13 -16.03 -3.34 4.12
CA TYR A 13 -16.24 -4.40 5.10
C TYR A 13 -14.98 -4.62 5.96
N VAL A 14 -13.81 -4.84 5.34
CA VAL A 14 -12.53 -5.04 6.04
C VAL A 14 -12.21 -3.88 7.00
N ASN A 15 -12.43 -2.64 6.58
CA ASN A 15 -12.17 -1.46 7.41
C ASN A 15 -13.08 -1.35 8.64
N ASN A 16 -14.25 -1.98 8.62
CA ASN A 16 -15.24 -1.95 9.70
C ASN A 16 -15.28 -3.23 10.55
N ARG A 17 -14.43 -4.22 10.26
CA ARG A 17 -14.37 -5.48 11.02
C ARG A 17 -13.88 -5.24 12.45
N LYS A 18 -14.56 -5.86 13.41
CA LYS A 18 -14.18 -5.85 14.84
C LYS A 18 -13.53 -7.15 15.29
N ASP A 19 -13.62 -8.18 14.46
CA ASP A 19 -13.15 -9.53 14.70
C ASP A 19 -11.76 -9.77 14.09
N THR A 20 -10.90 -8.75 14.14
CA THR A 20 -9.58 -8.76 13.51
C THR A 20 -8.49 -8.49 14.53
N ILE A 21 -7.28 -8.96 14.22
CA ILE A 21 -6.08 -8.69 15.01
C ILE A 21 -5.14 -7.83 14.18
N GLN A 22 -4.76 -6.67 14.71
CA GLN A 22 -3.76 -5.83 14.09
C GLN A 22 -2.37 -6.18 14.64
N LYS A 23 -1.43 -6.46 13.74
CA LYS A 23 0.00 -6.54 14.04
C LYS A 23 0.71 -5.34 13.44
N SER A 24 1.73 -4.82 14.10
CA SER A 24 2.48 -3.68 13.58
C SER A 24 3.95 -3.82 13.88
N LYS A 25 4.78 -3.46 12.89
CA LYS A 25 6.23 -3.44 12.97
C LYS A 25 6.70 -2.06 12.51
N GLU A 26 7.71 -1.54 13.19
CA GLU A 26 8.32 -0.26 12.86
C GLU A 26 9.83 -0.45 12.82
N PHE A 27 10.48 0.14 11.81
CA PHE A 27 11.91 0.08 11.66
C PHE A 27 12.46 1.41 11.16
N GLU A 28 13.61 1.78 11.72
CA GLU A 28 14.39 2.91 11.24
C GLU A 28 15.08 2.54 9.94
N THR A 29 15.02 3.45 8.98
CA THR A 29 15.72 3.33 7.70
C THR A 29 17.01 4.15 7.78
N PRO A 30 18.20 3.53 7.77
CA PRO A 30 19.46 4.26 7.81
C PRO A 30 19.84 4.84 6.44
N ASN A 31 20.57 5.96 6.42
CA ASN A 31 21.26 6.48 5.23
C ASN A 31 22.57 5.71 4.95
N SER A 32 23.30 6.10 3.90
CA SER A 32 24.62 5.54 3.56
C SER A 32 25.64 5.60 4.71
N ASP A 33 25.49 6.58 5.62
CA ASP A 33 26.35 6.78 6.78
C ASP A 33 25.84 6.06 8.04
N ARG A 34 24.84 5.19 7.89
CA ARG A 34 24.18 4.45 8.98
C ARG A 34 23.48 5.33 10.03
N LYS A 35 23.17 6.58 9.71
CA LYS A 35 22.34 7.46 10.53
C LYS A 35 20.88 7.30 10.14
N THR A 36 19.97 7.41 11.10
CA THR A 36 18.52 7.36 10.83
C THR A 36 18.12 8.41 9.80
N PHE A 37 17.62 7.93 8.66
CA PHE A 37 17.14 8.73 7.53
C PHE A 37 15.62 8.89 7.53
N GLY A 38 14.94 7.98 8.22
CA GLY A 38 13.49 7.98 8.36
C GLY A 38 12.97 6.72 9.02
N ILE A 39 11.65 6.55 8.98
CA ILE A 39 10.92 5.45 9.63
C ILE A 39 10.03 4.78 8.58
N THR A 40 9.96 3.45 8.65
CA THR A 40 8.92 2.68 7.96
C THR A 40 8.10 1.92 8.98
N LYS A 41 6.77 2.02 8.86
CA LYS A 41 5.81 1.32 9.70
C LYS A 41 4.90 0.46 8.84
N ILE A 42 4.84 -0.83 9.15
CA ILE A 42 3.98 -1.81 8.50
C ILE A 42 2.90 -2.24 9.50
N SER A 43 1.65 -2.18 9.08
CA SER A 43 0.48 -2.62 9.85
C SER A 43 -0.29 -3.67 9.08
N GLU A 44 -0.34 -4.89 9.62
CA GLU A 44 -1.06 -6.04 9.09
C GLU A 44 -2.38 -6.20 9.85
N LEU A 45 -3.49 -6.36 9.14
CA LEU A 45 -4.77 -6.75 9.71
C LEU A 45 -5.03 -8.21 9.37
N HIS A 46 -5.22 -9.04 10.38
CA HIS A 46 -5.52 -10.45 10.24
C HIS A 46 -6.98 -10.75 10.55
N ASN A 47 -7.58 -11.65 9.79
CA ASN A 47 -8.90 -12.21 10.10
C ASN A 47 -8.81 -13.26 11.24
N GLN A 48 -9.94 -13.87 11.59
CA GLN A 48 -10.01 -14.91 12.64
C GLN A 48 -9.21 -16.19 12.33
N HIS A 49 -8.95 -16.48 11.05
CA HIS A 49 -8.12 -17.59 10.59
C HIS A 49 -6.63 -17.22 10.54
N SER A 50 -6.27 -16.00 10.96
CA SER A 50 -4.93 -15.41 10.87
C SER A 50 -4.47 -15.04 9.46
N ASP A 51 -5.34 -15.09 8.45
CA ASP A 51 -5.00 -14.64 7.10
C ASP A 51 -4.88 -13.12 7.06
N ILE A 52 -3.91 -12.62 6.31
CA ILE A 52 -3.72 -11.18 6.10
C ILE A 52 -4.80 -10.70 5.14
N VAL A 53 -5.66 -9.79 5.62
CA VAL A 53 -6.71 -9.17 4.78
C VAL A 53 -6.37 -7.74 4.37
N ARG A 54 -5.44 -7.10 5.08
CA ARG A 54 -4.96 -5.75 4.77
C ARG A 54 -3.53 -5.54 5.24
N VAL A 55 -2.72 -4.89 4.41
CA VAL A 55 -1.41 -4.35 4.79
C VAL A 55 -1.39 -2.86 4.52
N ILE A 56 -0.98 -2.07 5.52
CA ILE A 56 -0.72 -0.63 5.37
C ILE A 56 0.75 -0.37 5.67
N VAL A 57 1.45 0.22 4.72
CA VAL A 57 2.85 0.61 4.83
C VAL A 57 2.92 2.13 4.82
N ASN A 58 3.52 2.70 5.86
CA ASN A 58 3.79 4.13 5.95
C ASN A 58 5.30 4.31 5.93
N ILE A 59 5.79 5.11 5.00
CA ILE A 59 7.20 5.46 4.83
C ILE A 59 7.32 6.96 5.06
N ASP A 60 8.19 7.35 5.99
CA ASP A 60 8.52 8.74 6.26
C ASP A 60 10.05 8.89 6.24
N LEU A 61 10.57 9.25 5.08
CA LEU A 61 11.98 9.53 4.82
C LEU A 61 12.15 11.02 4.54
N LYS A 62 13.35 11.56 4.77
CA LYS A 62 13.66 12.98 4.51
C LYS A 62 13.25 13.50 3.13
N GLU A 63 13.27 12.65 2.10
CA GLU A 63 12.97 13.03 0.70
C GLU A 63 11.74 12.30 0.13
N LEU A 64 11.05 11.47 0.91
CA LEU A 64 9.91 10.69 0.46
C LEU A 64 8.98 10.37 1.63
N SER A 65 7.72 10.76 1.51
CA SER A 65 6.66 10.19 2.33
C SER A 65 5.73 9.37 1.45
N ALA A 66 5.44 8.13 1.83
CA ALA A 66 4.54 7.25 1.10
C ALA A 66 3.60 6.48 2.02
N THR A 67 2.39 6.25 1.55
CA THR A 67 1.40 5.35 2.15
C THR A 67 0.94 4.36 1.09
N TYR A 68 1.18 3.08 1.35
CA TYR A 68 0.66 1.99 0.53
C TYR A 68 -0.39 1.24 1.32
N LYS A 69 -1.57 1.02 0.74
CA LYS A 69 -2.61 0.17 1.30
C LYS A 69 -2.88 -0.96 0.33
N PHE A 70 -2.79 -2.19 0.82
CA PHE A 70 -3.06 -3.40 0.05
C PHE A 70 -4.15 -4.19 0.75
N TYR A 71 -5.13 -4.67 0.00
CA TYR A 71 -6.22 -5.50 0.51
C TYR A 71 -6.23 -6.82 -0.24
N TYR A 72 -6.39 -7.89 0.52
CA TYR A 72 -6.26 -9.26 0.03
C TYR A 72 -7.55 -10.03 0.28
N GLU A 73 -7.99 -10.79 -0.69
CA GLU A 73 -9.07 -11.77 -0.55
C GLU A 73 -8.51 -13.16 -0.92
N TYR A 74 -8.48 -14.10 0.04
CA TYR A 74 -7.84 -15.41 -0.13
C TYR A 74 -6.41 -15.31 -0.68
N ASP A 75 -5.56 -14.50 -0.05
CA ASP A 75 -4.16 -14.20 -0.45
C ASP A 75 -3.97 -13.54 -1.83
N ASN A 76 -5.06 -13.22 -2.53
CA ASN A 76 -5.01 -12.48 -3.78
C ASN A 76 -5.19 -10.99 -3.52
N LEU A 77 -4.28 -10.16 -4.05
CA LEU A 77 -4.48 -8.71 -4.06
C LEU A 77 -5.74 -8.39 -4.85
N VAL A 78 -6.68 -7.66 -4.24
CA VAL A 78 -7.92 -7.21 -4.90
C VAL A 78 -7.99 -5.69 -5.02
N TYR A 79 -7.28 -4.97 -4.15
CA TYR A 79 -7.26 -3.50 -4.17
C TYR A 79 -5.91 -2.98 -3.66
N SER A 80 -5.43 -1.91 -4.30
CA SER A 80 -4.30 -1.14 -3.77
C SER A 80 -4.50 0.36 -3.92
N GLU A 81 -4.05 1.11 -2.93
CA GLU A 81 -3.95 2.57 -2.94
C GLU A 81 -2.50 2.98 -2.66
N ILE A 82 -1.93 3.79 -3.53
CA ILE A 82 -0.55 4.27 -3.47
C ILE A 82 -0.56 5.79 -3.43
N VAL A 83 -0.21 6.35 -2.29
CA VAL A 83 -0.04 7.79 -2.11
C VAL A 83 1.42 8.06 -1.81
N GLU A 84 2.10 8.83 -2.66
CA GLU A 84 3.50 9.21 -2.46
C GLU A 84 3.66 10.70 -2.61
N SER A 85 4.57 11.26 -1.84
CA SER A 85 4.96 12.66 -1.92
C SER A 85 6.46 12.78 -1.80
N SER A 86 7.06 13.54 -2.70
CA SER A 86 8.48 13.85 -2.69
C SER A 86 8.72 15.31 -3.06
N PRO A 87 9.77 15.95 -2.52
CA PRO A 87 10.18 17.28 -2.97
C PRO A 87 10.53 17.26 -4.46
N ASP A 88 10.02 18.20 -5.24
CA ASP A 88 10.47 18.39 -6.62
C ASP A 88 11.89 18.94 -6.62
N LYS A 89 12.85 18.15 -7.13
CA LYS A 89 14.27 18.54 -7.20
C LYS A 89 14.50 19.76 -8.11
N ASN A 90 13.52 20.13 -8.94
CA ASN A 90 13.64 21.22 -9.92
C ASN A 90 12.89 22.50 -9.52
N THR A 91 12.05 22.47 -8.46
CA THR A 91 11.34 23.67 -7.99
C THR A 91 11.24 23.69 -6.46
N SER A 92 11.42 24.86 -5.86
CA SER A 92 11.39 25.04 -4.40
C SER A 92 10.01 24.84 -3.76
N GLU A 93 8.95 24.58 -4.54
CA GLU A 93 7.56 24.67 -4.07
C GLU A 93 6.64 23.53 -4.51
N LYS A 94 7.02 22.65 -5.45
CA LYS A 94 6.12 21.57 -5.88
C LYS A 94 6.45 20.27 -5.20
N ILE A 95 5.45 19.66 -4.56
CA ILE A 95 5.52 18.28 -4.10
C ILE A 95 5.03 17.42 -5.27
N LYS A 96 5.87 16.52 -5.77
CA LYS A 96 5.37 15.50 -6.70
C LYS A 96 4.52 14.53 -5.90
N LYS A 97 3.20 14.55 -6.13
CA LYS A 97 2.24 13.69 -5.45
C LYS A 97 1.72 12.61 -6.40
N ILE A 98 2.00 11.34 -6.10
CA ILE A 98 1.38 10.17 -6.73
C ILE A 98 0.18 9.79 -5.88
N ASP A 99 -0.95 9.50 -6.52
CA ASP A 99 -2.22 9.17 -5.86
C ASP A 99 -2.98 8.24 -6.80
N ASP A 100 -2.63 6.95 -6.68
CA ASP A 100 -3.05 5.92 -7.62
C ASP A 100 -3.86 4.84 -6.90
N VAL A 101 -4.93 4.40 -7.54
CA VAL A 101 -5.81 3.33 -7.06
C VAL A 101 -5.93 2.25 -8.13
N TYR A 102 -5.78 1.00 -7.72
CA TYR A 102 -5.87 -0.16 -8.60
C TYR A 102 -6.84 -1.19 -8.03
N TYR A 103 -7.62 -1.76 -8.93
CA TYR A 103 -8.56 -2.85 -8.67
C TYR A 103 -8.08 -4.08 -9.42
N PHE A 104 -7.98 -5.21 -8.73
CA PHE A 104 -7.41 -6.43 -9.29
C PHE A 104 -8.44 -7.57 -9.31
N LYS A 105 -8.32 -8.40 -10.34
CA LYS A 105 -9.04 -9.67 -10.44
C LYS A 105 -8.16 -10.67 -11.17
N ASP A 106 -8.06 -11.88 -10.63
CA ASP A 106 -7.28 -12.97 -11.23
C ASP A 106 -5.81 -12.57 -11.51
N GLY A 107 -5.25 -11.69 -10.68
CA GLY A 107 -3.87 -11.18 -10.81
C GLY A 107 -3.69 -10.02 -11.78
N GLU A 108 -4.75 -9.57 -12.46
CA GLU A 108 -4.72 -8.49 -13.46
C GLU A 108 -5.49 -7.26 -12.97
N SER A 109 -5.03 -6.07 -13.34
CA SER A 109 -5.74 -4.82 -13.06
C SER A 109 -7.00 -4.74 -13.93
N ILE A 110 -8.17 -4.61 -13.31
CA ILE A 110 -9.44 -4.40 -14.00
C ILE A 110 -9.82 -2.92 -14.08
N LYS A 111 -9.20 -2.07 -13.25
CA LYS A 111 -9.39 -0.62 -13.25
C LYS A 111 -8.22 0.06 -12.54
N SER A 112 -7.75 1.17 -13.12
CA SER A 112 -6.77 2.06 -12.53
C SER A 112 -7.28 3.50 -12.52
N ILE A 113 -6.99 4.24 -11.47
CA ILE A 113 -7.24 5.68 -11.34
C ILE A 113 -5.91 6.32 -10.96
N SER A 114 -5.44 7.30 -11.73
CA SER A 114 -4.18 8.02 -11.49
C SER A 114 -4.39 9.51 -11.70
N ASN A 115 -3.86 10.31 -10.79
CA ASN A 115 -3.89 11.78 -10.88
C ASN A 115 -2.71 12.38 -11.68
N ILE A 116 -1.73 11.57 -12.12
CA ILE A 116 -0.62 12.01 -12.99
C ILE A 116 -0.67 11.29 -14.34
N GLU A 117 -0.37 12.01 -15.42
CA GLU A 117 -0.32 11.54 -16.82
C GLU A 117 0.79 10.51 -17.16
N LYS A 118 1.46 9.96 -16.16
CA LYS A 118 2.37 8.82 -16.30
C LYS A 118 2.05 7.86 -15.18
N SER A 119 0.95 7.12 -15.39
CA SER A 119 0.44 6.15 -14.44
C SER A 119 1.57 5.30 -13.93
N THR A 120 1.68 5.19 -12.62
CA THR A 120 2.53 4.18 -12.03
C THR A 120 2.14 2.81 -12.61
N ASP A 121 3.13 2.01 -12.97
CA ASP A 121 2.91 0.70 -13.59
C ASP A 121 2.12 -0.21 -12.63
N GLU A 122 1.04 -0.84 -13.08
CA GLU A 122 0.29 -1.85 -12.30
C GLU A 122 1.21 -2.96 -11.76
N ASN A 123 2.27 -3.28 -12.50
CA ASN A 123 3.31 -4.22 -12.05
C ASN A 123 4.02 -3.71 -10.80
N ARG A 124 4.19 -2.39 -10.64
CA ARG A 124 4.77 -1.81 -9.43
C ARG A 124 3.87 -2.04 -8.23
N ALA A 125 2.56 -1.85 -8.37
CA ALA A 125 1.60 -2.12 -7.29
C ALA A 125 1.65 -3.60 -6.86
N LEU A 126 1.72 -4.53 -7.82
CA LEU A 126 1.89 -5.96 -7.57
C LEU A 126 3.25 -6.32 -6.93
N ILE A 127 4.33 -5.65 -7.32
CA ILE A 127 5.66 -5.89 -6.72
C ILE A 127 5.69 -5.37 -5.28
N LEU A 128 5.18 -4.17 -5.04
CA LEU A 128 5.14 -3.59 -3.70
C LEU A 128 4.24 -4.40 -2.77
N SER A 129 3.08 -4.86 -3.26
CA SER A 129 2.18 -5.70 -2.47
C SER A 129 2.89 -6.97 -2.01
N LYS A 130 3.55 -7.69 -2.92
CA LYS A 130 4.34 -8.90 -2.60
C LYS A 130 5.52 -8.61 -1.67
N PHE A 131 6.23 -7.51 -1.87
CA PHE A 131 7.38 -7.15 -1.05
C PHE A 131 6.99 -6.87 0.41
N TYR A 132 5.87 -6.20 0.62
CA TYR A 132 5.36 -5.87 1.96
C TYR A 132 4.35 -6.87 2.51
N PHE A 133 3.97 -7.89 1.73
CA PHE A 133 3.20 -9.02 2.21
C PHE A 133 4.11 -9.93 3.02
N ILE A 134 4.23 -9.61 4.31
CA ILE A 134 5.06 -10.36 5.24
C ILE A 134 4.22 -11.51 5.79
N GLU A 135 4.18 -12.63 5.08
CA GLU A 135 3.80 -13.91 5.70
C GLU A 135 4.84 -14.18 6.80
N ASN A 136 4.40 -14.28 8.05
CA ASN A 136 5.33 -14.25 9.18
C ASN A 136 6.31 -15.43 9.17
N PHE A 137 7.57 -15.08 9.51
CA PHE A 137 8.59 -15.91 10.13
C PHE A 137 8.08 -16.66 11.37
#